data_AF-A0A3R6AKK8-F1
#
_entry.id   AF-A0A3R6AKK8-F1
#
_cell.length_a   1.000
_cell.length_b   1.000
_cell.length_c   1.000
_cell.angle_alpha   90.00
_cell.angle_beta   90.00
_cell.angle_gamma   90.00
#
_symmetry.space_group_name_H-M   'P 1'
#
loop_
_entity.id
_entity.type
_entity.pdbx_description
1 polymer ?
#
loop_
_entity_poly.entity_id
_entity_poly.type
_entity_poly.pdbx_seq_one_letter_code
_entity_poly.pdbx_strand_id
1 'polypeptide(L)'
;MKPSDFQKTVQCRFESCLKKVVRHVVKDYQQGLKRRKDKEIPFCELPEIFVENFAVWDDYETDYTIFSVCGIDIRVLDDELAEALKKLPERKRNTLLMYYFLEMTESEIANLQKITQSGVFKNRHHALETMKKILKEKQ
;
A
#
# COMPACT_ATOMS: atom_id res chain seq x y z
N MET A 1 22.38 39.06 -59.18
CA MET A 1 22.53 38.04 -60.25
C MET A 1 21.39 37.04 -60.14
N LYS A 2 20.79 36.63 -61.24
CA LYS A 2 19.86 35.48 -61.23
C LYS A 2 20.68 34.20 -61.04
N PRO A 3 20.28 33.28 -60.16
CA PRO A 3 21.00 32.03 -59.98
C PRO A 3 20.99 31.23 -61.29
N SER A 4 22.13 30.62 -61.61
CA SER A 4 22.28 29.70 -62.75
C SER A 4 21.34 28.50 -62.59
N ASP A 5 20.90 27.90 -63.70
CA ASP A 5 19.98 26.74 -63.64
C ASP A 5 20.57 25.54 -62.88
N PHE A 6 21.90 25.44 -62.85
CA PHE A 6 22.61 24.49 -61.99
C PHE A 6 22.42 24.80 -60.50
N GLN A 7 22.60 26.07 -60.10
CA GLN A 7 22.40 26.51 -58.72
C GLN A 7 20.95 26.30 -58.25
N LYS A 8 19.98 26.59 -59.13
CA LYS A 8 18.56 26.29 -58.85
C LYS A 8 18.33 24.80 -58.65
N THR A 9 18.93 23.95 -59.47
CA THR A 9 18.80 22.49 -59.36
C THR A 9 19.36 21.98 -58.02
N VAL A 10 20.53 22.47 -57.61
CA VAL A 10 21.14 22.13 -56.31
C VAL A 10 20.25 22.59 -55.15
N GLN A 11 19.74 23.82 -55.22
CA GLN A 11 18.83 24.37 -54.22
C GLN A 11 17.55 23.52 -54.09
N CYS A 12 16.89 23.18 -55.21
CA CYS A 12 15.68 22.37 -55.18
C CYS A 12 15.92 20.97 -54.59
N ARG A 13 17.09 20.35 -54.87
CA ARG A 13 17.46 19.05 -54.28
C ARG A 13 17.64 19.14 -52.77
N PHE A 14 18.34 20.17 -52.30
CA PHE A 14 18.52 20.42 -50.87
C PHE A 14 17.19 20.69 -50.17
N GLU A 15 16.36 21.58 -50.72
CA GLU A 15 15.04 21.88 -50.17
C GLU A 15 14.13 20.66 -50.11
N SER A 16 14.15 19.82 -51.15
CA SER A 16 13.38 18.56 -51.18
C SER A 16 13.84 17.61 -50.07
N CYS A 17 15.16 17.46 -49.88
CA CYS A 17 15.73 16.67 -48.81
C CYS A 17 15.31 17.20 -47.43
N LEU A 18 15.47 18.51 -47.21
CA LEU A 18 15.10 19.18 -45.96
C LEU A 18 13.62 18.99 -45.63
N LYS A 19 12.73 19.25 -46.60
CA LYS A 19 11.28 19.06 -46.44
C LYS A 19 10.94 17.60 -46.11
N LYS A 20 11.63 16.64 -46.74
CA LYS A 20 11.44 15.20 -46.46
C LYS A 20 11.89 14.86 -45.04
N VAL A 21 13.08 15.30 -44.61
CA VAL A 21 13.59 15.04 -43.26
C VAL A 21 12.65 15.62 -42.21
N VAL A 22 12.29 16.90 -42.33
CA VAL A 22 11.38 17.56 -41.39
C VAL A 22 10.03 16.83 -41.30
N ARG A 23 9.46 16.42 -42.44
CA ARG A 23 8.20 15.65 -42.45
C ARG A 23 8.32 14.33 -41.70
N HIS A 24 9.43 13.60 -41.85
CA HIS A 24 9.63 12.34 -41.16
C HIS A 24 9.87 12.53 -39.67
N VAL A 25 10.63 13.55 -39.26
CA VAL A 25 10.83 13.87 -37.84
C VAL A 25 9.51 14.18 -37.15
N VAL A 26 8.64 14.99 -37.77
CA VAL A 26 7.31 15.29 -37.23
C VAL A 26 6.46 14.02 -37.13
N LYS A 27 6.51 13.15 -38.15
CA LYS A 27 5.77 11.89 -38.17
C LYS A 27 6.23 10.94 -37.07
N ASP A 28 7.54 10.75 -36.90
CA ASP A 28 8.12 9.91 -35.86
C ASP A 28 7.75 10.42 -34.47
N TYR A 29 7.82 11.74 -34.26
CA TYR A 29 7.40 12.37 -33.01
C TYR A 29 5.92 12.10 -32.69
N GLN A 30 5.03 12.29 -33.66
CA GLN A 30 3.60 12.01 -33.50
C GLN A 30 3.32 10.53 -33.23
N GLN A 31 4.03 9.62 -33.91
CA GLN A 31 3.93 8.19 -33.65
C GLN A 31 4.41 7.83 -32.24
N GLY A 32 5.51 8.44 -31.78
CA GLY A 32 6.02 8.26 -30.42
C GLY A 32 5.06 8.79 -29.35
N LEU A 33 4.40 9.93 -29.59
CA LEU A 33 3.35 10.44 -28.70
C LEU A 33 2.15 9.49 -28.64
N LYS A 34 1.69 8.97 -29.78
CA LYS A 34 0.58 8.02 -29.82
C LYS A 34 0.90 6.75 -29.04
N ARG A 35 2.08 6.16 -29.26
CA ARG A 35 2.52 4.94 -28.55
C ARG A 35 2.58 5.12 -27.03
N ARG A 36 3.00 6.30 -26.55
CA ARG A 36 2.99 6.65 -25.13
C ARG A 36 1.57 6.80 -24.62
N LYS A 37 0.72 7.56 -25.30
CA LYS A 37 -0.69 7.73 -24.92
C LYS A 37 -1.48 6.41 -24.88
N ASP A 38 -1.15 5.45 -25.74
CA ASP A 38 -1.79 4.12 -25.74
C ASP A 38 -1.35 3.24 -24.55
N LYS A 39 -0.29 3.63 -23.81
CA LYS A 39 0.31 2.84 -22.72
C LYS A 39 0.42 3.57 -21.37
N GLU A 40 0.36 4.90 -21.39
CA GLU A 40 0.63 5.78 -20.25
C GLU A 40 -0.57 6.72 -20.07
N ILE A 41 -0.94 6.95 -18.81
CA ILE A 41 -1.93 7.95 -18.40
C ILE A 41 -1.18 8.92 -17.48
N PRO A 42 -1.25 10.25 -17.69
CA PRO A 42 -0.60 11.20 -16.81
C PRO A 42 -1.27 11.22 -15.44
N PHE A 43 -0.49 11.40 -14.37
CA PHE A 43 -1.02 11.38 -13.01
C PHE A 43 -2.12 12.41 -12.75
N CYS A 44 -2.11 13.57 -13.42
CA CYS A 44 -3.16 14.57 -13.30
C CYS A 44 -4.52 14.16 -13.88
N GLU A 45 -4.55 13.12 -14.72
CA GLU A 45 -5.80 12.56 -15.26
C GLU A 45 -6.29 11.36 -14.44
N LEU A 46 -5.51 10.87 -13.47
CA LEU A 46 -5.92 9.77 -12.59
C LEU A 46 -6.74 10.29 -11.41
N PRO A 47 -7.79 9.55 -10.98
CA PRO A 47 -8.50 9.87 -9.74
C PRO A 47 -7.56 9.75 -8.52
N GLU A 48 -7.74 10.63 -7.54
CA GLU A 48 -6.91 10.71 -6.32
C GLU A 48 -6.85 9.38 -5.56
N ILE A 49 -7.96 8.65 -5.50
CA ILE A 49 -8.07 7.31 -4.91
C ILE A 49 -7.10 6.29 -5.53
N PHE A 50 -6.85 6.37 -6.85
CA PHE A 50 -5.88 5.49 -7.50
C PHE A 50 -4.44 5.91 -7.20
N VAL A 51 -4.20 7.20 -7.02
CA VAL A 51 -2.88 7.73 -6.70
C VAL A 51 -2.45 7.33 -5.29
N GLU A 52 -3.37 7.38 -4.33
CA GLU A 52 -3.14 6.92 -2.96
C GLU A 52 -2.74 5.44 -2.89
N ASN A 53 -3.28 4.60 -3.78
CA ASN A 53 -2.95 3.18 -3.86
C ASN A 53 -1.54 2.89 -4.41
N PHE A 54 -0.83 3.88 -4.99
CA PHE A 54 0.56 3.70 -5.44
C PHE A 54 1.57 3.86 -4.31
N ALA A 55 1.15 4.35 -3.14
CA ALA A 55 2.03 4.47 -1.99
C ALA A 55 2.51 3.07 -1.57
N VAL A 56 3.83 2.87 -1.59
CA VAL A 56 4.48 1.72 -0.98
C VAL A 56 5.00 2.20 0.37
N TRP A 57 4.57 1.55 1.43
CA TRP A 57 5.09 1.77 2.78
C TRP A 57 6.20 0.76 3.01
N ASP A 58 7.33 1.24 3.52
CA ASP A 58 8.38 0.36 4.03
C ASP A 58 7.92 -0.19 5.40
N ASP A 59 8.02 -1.51 5.59
CA ASP A 59 7.73 -2.14 6.88
C ASP A 59 9.02 -2.19 7.73
N TYR A 60 9.10 -1.40 8.81
CA TYR A 60 10.20 -1.47 9.77
C TYR A 60 9.80 -2.23 11.03
N GLU A 61 10.73 -2.97 11.63
CA GLU A 61 10.45 -3.71 12.88
C GLU A 61 10.08 -2.79 14.06
N THR A 62 10.54 -1.53 14.03
CA THR A 62 10.24 -0.51 15.04
C THR A 62 8.79 -0.06 15.03
N ASP A 63 8.05 -0.32 13.97
CA ASP A 63 6.69 0.17 13.80
C ASP A 63 5.67 -0.72 14.52
N TYR A 64 6.12 -1.86 15.07
CA TYR A 64 5.24 -2.83 15.71
C TYR A 64 5.55 -2.99 17.20
N THR A 65 4.51 -3.05 18.00
CA THR A 65 4.60 -3.64 19.34
C THR A 65 4.46 -5.17 19.24
N ILE A 66 5.44 -5.89 19.77
CA ILE A 66 5.45 -7.37 19.75
C ILE A 66 4.87 -7.94 21.05
N PHE A 67 3.95 -8.90 20.92
CA PHE A 67 3.45 -9.73 22.00
C PHE A 67 3.77 -11.20 21.74
N SER A 68 4.57 -11.82 22.59
CA SER A 68 4.87 -13.25 22.48
C SER A 68 3.81 -14.08 23.21
N VAL A 69 3.06 -14.89 22.47
CA VAL A 69 1.99 -15.76 22.99
C VAL A 69 2.13 -17.14 22.34
N CYS A 70 2.14 -18.21 23.15
CA CYS A 70 2.32 -19.58 22.67
C CYS A 70 3.62 -19.80 21.87
N GLY A 71 4.67 -19.00 22.13
CA GLY A 71 5.92 -19.03 21.37
C GLY A 71 5.84 -18.43 19.97
N ILE A 72 4.75 -17.72 19.67
CA ILE A 72 4.54 -16.98 18.42
C ILE A 72 4.54 -15.49 18.75
N ASP A 73 5.29 -14.72 17.97
CA ASP A 73 5.37 -13.27 18.10
C ASP A 73 4.27 -12.61 17.27
N ILE A 74 3.35 -11.94 17.96
CA ILE A 74 2.23 -11.21 17.36
C ILE A 74 2.62 -9.74 17.25
N ARG A 75 2.59 -9.21 16.02
CA ARG A 75 2.95 -7.82 15.70
C ARG A 75 1.69 -6.96 15.65
N VAL A 76 1.66 -5.89 16.44
CA VAL A 76 0.56 -4.91 16.47
C VAL A 76 1.10 -3.55 16.02
N LEU A 77 0.60 -3.06 14.87
CA LEU A 77 1.01 -1.79 14.26
C LEU A 77 0.41 -0.57 14.97
N ASP A 78 -0.85 -0.68 15.38
CA ASP A 78 -1.57 0.45 15.98
C ASP A 78 -1.13 0.66 17.45
N ASP A 79 -0.49 1.79 17.71
CA ASP A 79 0.04 2.13 19.04
C ASP A 79 -1.06 2.25 20.11
N GLU A 80 -2.23 2.78 19.75
CA GLU A 80 -3.34 2.94 20.69
C GLU A 80 -3.88 1.58 21.13
N LEU A 81 -4.02 0.65 20.18
CA LEU A 81 -4.40 -0.73 20.39
C LEU A 81 -3.35 -1.47 21.21
N ALA A 82 -2.07 -1.31 20.88
CA ALA A 82 -0.96 -1.91 21.62
C ALA A 82 -0.96 -1.45 23.09
N GLU A 83 -1.14 -0.16 23.34
CA GLU A 83 -1.25 0.38 24.70
C GLU A 83 -2.49 -0.11 25.44
N ALA A 84 -3.64 -0.23 24.76
CA ALA A 84 -4.84 -0.81 25.35
C ALA A 84 -4.64 -2.29 25.73
N LEU A 85 -3.95 -3.06 24.89
CA LEU A 85 -3.59 -4.45 25.15
C LEU A 85 -2.62 -4.59 26.32
N LYS A 86 -1.64 -3.68 26.47
CA LYS A 86 -0.69 -3.67 27.60
C LYS A 86 -1.38 -3.44 28.95
N LYS A 87 -2.47 -2.65 28.99
CA LYS A 87 -3.25 -2.37 30.20
C LYS A 87 -4.11 -3.55 30.67
N LEU A 88 -4.35 -4.54 29.82
CA LEU A 88 -5.11 -5.73 30.21
C LEU A 88 -4.25 -6.68 31.06
N PRO A 89 -4.87 -7.42 32.01
CA PRO A 89 -4.20 -8.54 32.66
C PRO A 89 -3.72 -9.55 31.62
N GLU A 90 -2.49 -10.03 31.76
CA GLU A 90 -1.81 -10.90 30.79
C GLU A 90 -2.69 -12.07 30.32
N ARG A 91 -3.36 -12.76 31.25
CA ARG A 91 -4.23 -13.89 30.90
C ARG A 91 -5.36 -13.51 29.94
N LYS A 92 -5.99 -12.35 30.18
CA LYS A 92 -7.08 -11.81 29.35
C LYS A 92 -6.56 -11.28 28.03
N ARG A 93 -5.42 -10.59 28.04
CA ARG A 93 -4.71 -10.14 26.83
C ARG A 93 -4.37 -11.32 25.93
N ASN A 94 -3.75 -12.37 26.48
CA ASN A 94 -3.36 -13.55 25.72
C ASN A 94 -4.58 -14.31 25.19
N THR A 95 -5.71 -14.33 25.92
CA THR A 95 -6.98 -14.87 25.38
C THR A 95 -7.45 -14.12 24.13
N LEU A 96 -7.36 -12.79 24.10
CA LEU A 96 -7.71 -12.01 22.91
C LEU A 96 -6.74 -12.26 21.76
N LEU A 97 -5.44 -12.24 22.06
CA LEU A 97 -4.39 -12.47 21.07
C LEU A 97 -4.53 -13.86 20.43
N MET A 98 -4.75 -14.91 21.23
CA MET A 98 -4.99 -16.26 20.69
C MET A 98 -6.26 -16.33 19.84
N TYR A 99 -7.35 -15.70 20.25
CA TYR A 99 -8.63 -15.81 19.54
C TYR A 99 -8.65 -15.01 18.23
N TYR A 100 -8.19 -13.76 18.25
CA TYR A 100 -8.30 -12.86 17.10
C TYR A 100 -7.08 -12.88 16.17
N PHE A 101 -5.87 -13.08 16.70
CA PHE A 101 -4.64 -13.02 15.90
C PHE A 101 -4.13 -14.41 15.52
N LEU A 102 -4.32 -15.42 16.38
CA LEU A 102 -3.93 -16.81 16.08
C LEU A 102 -5.11 -17.67 15.61
N GLU A 103 -6.31 -17.08 15.48
CA GLU A 103 -7.55 -17.75 15.07
C GLU A 103 -7.90 -19.02 15.87
N MET A 104 -7.42 -19.12 17.11
CA MET A 104 -7.68 -20.27 17.97
C MET A 104 -9.13 -20.25 18.47
N THR A 105 -9.76 -21.41 18.49
CA THR A 105 -11.10 -21.59 19.05
C THR A 105 -11.11 -21.47 20.57
N GLU A 106 -12.26 -21.15 21.16
CA GLU A 106 -12.41 -21.09 22.62
C GLU A 106 -12.07 -22.43 23.30
N SER A 107 -12.29 -23.55 22.60
CA SER A 107 -11.91 -24.90 23.03
C SER A 107 -10.40 -25.10 23.12
N GLU A 108 -9.66 -24.69 22.08
CA GLU A 108 -8.20 -24.81 22.05
C GLU A 108 -7.56 -23.92 23.11
N ILE A 109 -8.06 -22.69 23.26
CA ILE A 109 -7.60 -21.76 24.29
C ILE A 109 -7.90 -22.30 25.69
N ALA A 110 -9.09 -22.89 25.91
CA ALA A 110 -9.48 -23.49 27.17
C ALA A 110 -8.53 -24.63 27.58
N ASN A 111 -8.22 -25.50 26.63
CA ASN A 111 -7.27 -26.60 26.83
C ASN A 111 -5.86 -26.07 27.17
N LEU A 112 -5.38 -25.06 26.44
CA LEU A 112 -4.04 -24.49 26.62
C LEU A 112 -3.91 -23.75 27.96
N GLN A 113 -4.93 -22.97 28.33
CA GLN A 113 -4.95 -22.22 29.60
C GLN A 113 -5.47 -23.03 30.80
N LYS A 114 -5.84 -24.30 30.61
CA LYS A 114 -6.42 -25.19 31.62
C LYS A 114 -7.63 -24.57 32.34
N ILE A 115 -8.57 -24.03 31.57
CA ILE A 115 -9.84 -23.47 32.08
C ILE A 115 -11.01 -24.01 31.27
N THR A 116 -12.23 -23.68 31.69
CA THR A 116 -13.43 -24.02 30.92
C THR A 116 -13.59 -23.10 29.72
N GLN A 117 -14.22 -23.59 28.65
CA GLN A 117 -14.61 -22.79 27.49
C GLN A 117 -15.41 -21.55 27.91
N SER A 118 -16.37 -21.70 28.83
CA SER A 118 -17.11 -20.57 29.38
C SER A 118 -16.22 -19.55 30.10
N GLY A 119 -15.12 -20.00 30.72
CA GLY A 119 -14.10 -19.12 31.29
C GLY A 119 -13.36 -18.31 30.23
N VAL A 120 -13.01 -18.93 29.11
CA VAL A 120 -12.42 -18.24 27.94
C VAL A 120 -13.38 -17.18 27.40
N PHE A 121 -14.64 -17.56 27.17
CA PHE A 121 -15.68 -16.63 26.70
C PHE A 121 -15.82 -15.43 27.64
N LYS A 122 -15.92 -15.66 28.96
CA LYS A 122 -16.02 -14.58 29.96
C LYS A 122 -14.78 -13.70 29.94
N ASN A 123 -13.58 -14.28 29.89
CA ASN A 123 -12.33 -13.53 29.82
C ASN A 123 -12.29 -12.63 28.59
N ARG A 124 -12.62 -13.18 27.41
CA ARG A 124 -12.69 -12.47 26.14
C ARG A 124 -13.69 -11.31 26.20
N HIS A 125 -14.91 -11.58 26.65
CA HIS A 125 -15.96 -10.57 26.76
C HIS A 125 -15.56 -9.41 27.68
N HIS A 126 -15.05 -9.71 28.88
CA HIS A 126 -14.64 -8.67 29.82
C HIS A 126 -13.39 -7.91 29.35
N ALA A 127 -12.47 -8.57 28.64
CA ALA A 127 -11.30 -7.92 28.07
C ALA A 127 -11.71 -6.89 27.01
N LEU A 128 -12.63 -7.25 26.10
CA LEU A 128 -13.16 -6.34 25.08
C LEU A 128 -13.88 -5.14 25.70
N GLU A 129 -14.73 -5.36 26.72
CA GLU A 129 -15.39 -4.26 27.43
C GLU A 129 -14.39 -3.31 28.10
N THR A 130 -13.29 -3.86 28.64
CA THR A 130 -12.23 -3.05 29.23
C THR A 130 -11.49 -2.23 28.16
N MET A 131 -11.13 -2.85 27.03
CA MET A 131 -10.49 -2.15 25.91
C MET A 131 -11.38 -1.04 25.35
N LYS A 132 -12.68 -1.30 25.20
CA LYS A 132 -13.66 -0.32 24.72
C LYS A 132 -13.72 0.90 25.62
N LYS A 133 -13.57 0.75 26.94
CA LYS A 133 -13.49 1.87 27.88
C LYS A 133 -12.18 2.64 27.71
N ILE A 134 -11.04 1.94 27.69
CA ILE A 134 -9.71 2.53 27.53
C ILE A 134 -9.60 3.36 26.25
N LEU A 135 -10.13 2.84 25.14
CA LEU A 135 -10.07 3.51 23.83
C LEU A 135 -11.03 4.70 23.73
N LYS A 136 -12.19 4.64 24.40
CA LYS A 136 -13.14 5.77 24.45
C LYS A 136 -12.67 6.92 25.33
N GLU A 137 -11.89 6.65 26.37
CA GLU A 137 -11.33 7.68 27.25
C GLU A 137 -10.19 8.48 26.60
N LYS A 138 -9.63 7.98 25.49
CA LYS A 138 -8.58 8.66 24.72
C LYS A 138 -9.11 9.50 23.54
N GLN A 139 -10.39 9.36 23.18
CA GLN A 139 -11.08 10.18 22.19
C GLN A 139 -11.62 11.47 22.82
#